data_AF-A0A8B6EBN6-F1
#
_entry.id   AF-A0A8B6EBN6-F1
#
_cell.length_a   1.000
_cell.length_b   1.000
_cell.length_c   1.000
_cell.angle_alpha   90.00
_cell.angle_beta   90.00
_cell.angle_gamma   90.00
#
_symmetry.space_group_name_H-M   'P 1'
#
loop_
_entity.id
_entity.type
_entity.pdbx_description
1 polymer ?
#
loop_
_entity_poly.entity_id
_entity_poly.type
_entity_poly.pdbx_seq_one_letter_code
_entity_poly.pdbx_strand_id
1 'polypeptide(L)'
;MLKREGPKQWIFDECKDLSAMTFRFKGKEKPRNYTTQIAGLIHYSLSEVLSGPYLMSEFQPDLITMVLDKLQPDRMRIFVVRKKFEDKTNIKEKWYGTDYSVEDILDSKIQMWSKCGENENLTLPEKNDFIRTDFELVTREVDPVSYLQNTRKN
;
A
#
# COMPACT_ATOMS: atom_id res chain seq x y z
N MET A 1 -20.99 -0.69 -2.71
CA MET A 1 -20.32 -1.94 -2.29
C MET A 1 -19.59 -1.81 -0.95
N LEU A 2 -18.41 -1.17 -0.83
CA LEU A 2 -17.67 -1.14 0.45
C LEU A 2 -18.48 -0.59 1.64
N LYS A 3 -19.25 0.50 1.42
CA LYS A 3 -20.16 1.06 2.44
C LYS A 3 -21.32 0.11 2.81
N ARG A 4 -21.79 -0.73 1.88
CA ARG A 4 -22.85 -1.72 2.12
C ARG A 4 -22.31 -2.92 2.91
N GLU A 5 -21.19 -3.45 2.45
CA GLU A 5 -20.56 -4.64 3.05
C GLU A 5 -19.96 -4.36 4.43
N GLY A 6 -19.56 -3.11 4.67
CA GLY A 6 -18.88 -2.68 5.88
C GLY A 6 -17.46 -3.21 6.00
N PRO A 7 -16.72 -2.75 7.02
CA PRO A 7 -15.37 -3.25 7.31
C PRO A 7 -15.38 -4.75 7.62
N LYS A 8 -14.47 -5.52 7.03
CA LYS A 8 -14.33 -6.97 7.27
C LYS A 8 -13.07 -7.25 8.09
N GLN A 9 -13.26 -7.86 9.27
CA GLN A 9 -12.16 -8.25 10.17
C GLN A 9 -11.14 -9.16 9.47
N TRP A 10 -11.60 -10.16 8.70
CA TRP A 10 -10.70 -11.12 8.05
C TRP A 10 -9.73 -10.46 7.05
N ILE A 11 -10.15 -9.38 6.37
CA ILE A 11 -9.26 -8.61 5.46
C ILE A 11 -8.19 -7.89 6.27
N PHE A 12 -8.58 -7.32 7.42
CA PHE A 12 -7.62 -6.69 8.34
C PHE A 12 -6.62 -7.70 8.89
N ASP A 13 -7.09 -8.88 9.29
CA ASP A 13 -6.23 -9.96 9.81
C ASP A 13 -5.23 -10.42 8.73
N GLU A 14 -5.66 -10.57 7.47
CA GLU A 14 -4.74 -10.87 6.37
C GLU A 14 -3.68 -9.78 6.15
N CYS A 15 -4.08 -8.51 6.16
CA CYS A 15 -3.12 -7.40 6.04
C CYS A 15 -2.14 -7.39 7.23
N LYS A 16 -2.63 -7.68 8.43
CA LYS A 16 -1.82 -7.78 9.65
C LYS A 16 -0.80 -8.91 9.56
N ASP A 17 -1.22 -10.09 9.14
CA ASP A 17 -0.35 -11.27 8.96
C ASP A 17 0.71 -11.02 7.88
N LEU A 18 0.33 -10.45 6.74
CA LEU A 18 1.26 -10.10 5.66
C LEU A 18 2.29 -9.06 6.10
N SER A 19 1.88 -8.07 6.89
CA SER A 19 2.78 -7.01 7.38
C SER A 19 3.72 -7.53 8.46
N ALA A 20 3.22 -8.39 9.36
CA ALA A 20 4.04 -9.09 10.35
C ALA A 20 5.07 -10.02 9.70
N MET A 21 4.68 -10.75 8.64
CA MET A 21 5.58 -11.59 7.85
C MET A 21 6.66 -10.73 7.16
N THR A 22 6.26 -9.61 6.56
CA THR A 22 7.19 -8.67 5.91
C THR A 22 8.23 -8.14 6.89
N PHE A 23 7.82 -7.86 8.13
CA PHE A 23 8.74 -7.43 9.19
C PHE A 23 9.68 -8.56 9.63
N ARG A 24 9.12 -9.76 9.91
CA ARG A 24 9.87 -10.93 10.39
C ARG A 24 10.97 -11.36 9.42
N PHE A 25 10.68 -11.37 8.13
CA PHE A 25 11.61 -11.83 7.09
C PHE A 25 12.24 -10.67 6.30
N LYS A 26 12.22 -9.47 6.87
CA LYS A 26 12.79 -8.28 6.24
C LYS A 26 14.28 -8.47 5.99
N GLY A 27 14.69 -8.34 4.73
CA GLY A 27 16.10 -8.39 4.34
C GLY A 27 16.90 -7.22 4.92
N LYS A 28 18.21 -7.45 5.12
CA LYS A 28 19.14 -6.42 5.59
C LYS A 28 19.24 -5.26 4.60
N GLU A 29 18.98 -4.06 5.09
CA GLU A 29 19.03 -2.84 4.27
C GLU A 29 20.43 -2.23 4.17
N LYS A 30 20.62 -1.38 3.16
CA LYS A 30 21.85 -0.60 3.01
C LYS A 30 21.92 0.46 4.14
N PRO A 31 23.04 0.61 4.85
CA PRO A 31 23.15 1.47 6.03
C PRO A 31 22.64 2.91 5.82
N ARG A 32 23.00 3.53 4.68
CA ARG A 32 22.57 4.90 4.33
C ARG A 32 21.05 5.07 4.29
N ASN A 33 20.35 4.11 3.69
CA ASN A 33 18.89 4.18 3.55
C ASN A 33 18.23 3.90 4.90
N TYR A 34 18.75 2.91 5.62
CA TYR A 34 18.22 2.49 6.91
C TYR A 34 18.24 3.63 7.94
N THR A 35 19.36 4.35 8.07
CA THR A 35 19.45 5.48 9.00
C THR A 35 18.52 6.63 8.62
N THR A 36 18.44 6.96 7.33
CA THR A 36 17.56 8.02 6.83
C THR A 36 16.08 7.69 7.06
N GLN A 37 15.68 6.44 6.79
CA GLN A 37 14.32 5.99 6.99
C GLN A 37 13.94 6.04 8.47
N ILE A 38 14.77 5.48 9.35
CA ILE A 38 14.52 5.48 10.81
C ILE A 38 14.47 6.90 11.37
N ALA A 39 15.33 7.81 10.90
CA ALA A 39 15.29 9.21 11.33
C ALA A 39 13.96 9.91 10.96
N GLY A 40 13.25 9.46 9.93
CA GLY A 40 11.91 9.95 9.59
C GLY A 40 10.78 9.38 10.46
N LEU A 41 11.05 8.33 11.22
CA LEU A 41 10.07 7.60 12.04
C LEU A 41 10.00 8.10 13.49
N ILE A 42 10.52 9.30 13.79
CA ILE A 42 10.56 9.90 15.13
C ILE A 42 9.19 10.12 15.80
N HIS A 43 8.10 9.95 15.05
CA HIS A 43 6.75 9.98 15.60
C HIS A 43 6.37 8.68 16.34
N TYR A 44 7.15 7.60 16.18
CA TYR A 44 7.05 6.40 17.00
C TYR A 44 7.93 6.50 18.25
N SER A 45 7.55 5.78 19.30
CA SER A 45 8.41 5.59 20.46
C SER A 45 9.71 4.89 20.08
N LEU A 46 10.79 5.10 20.84
CA LEU A 46 12.08 4.46 20.55
C LEU A 46 12.00 2.92 20.53
N SER A 47 11.13 2.34 21.36
CA SER A 47 10.86 0.90 21.41
C SER A 47 10.13 0.36 20.17
N GLU A 48 9.40 1.22 19.45
CA GLU A 48 8.54 0.83 18.33
C GLU A 48 9.05 1.34 16.99
N VAL A 49 10.12 2.13 16.95
CA VAL A 49 10.60 2.79 15.72
C VAL A 49 10.87 1.82 14.57
N LEU A 50 11.20 0.56 14.87
CA LEU A 50 11.43 -0.49 13.87
C LEU A 50 10.14 -1.23 13.48
N SER A 51 9.25 -1.47 14.43
CA SER A 51 8.05 -2.30 14.25
C SER A 51 6.79 -1.52 13.89
N GLY A 52 6.68 -0.27 14.34
CA GLY A 52 5.51 0.60 14.17
C GLY A 52 5.02 0.75 12.73
N PRO A 53 5.92 0.92 11.72
CA PRO A 53 5.50 0.97 10.33
C PRO A 53 4.94 -0.33 9.75
N TYR A 54 5.09 -1.46 10.46
CA TYR A 54 4.73 -2.79 9.96
C TYR A 54 3.61 -3.45 10.78
N LEU A 55 3.67 -3.36 12.11
CA LEU A 55 2.78 -4.13 12.97
C LEU A 55 1.44 -3.41 13.15
N MET A 56 0.39 -4.00 12.59
CA MET A 56 -0.98 -3.55 12.80
C MET A 56 -1.51 -4.07 14.14
N SER A 57 -1.93 -3.17 15.02
CA SER A 57 -2.38 -3.51 16.38
C SER A 57 -3.86 -3.89 16.41
N GLU A 58 -4.73 -2.90 16.16
CA GLU A 58 -6.17 -2.95 16.44
C GLU A 58 -7.02 -2.80 15.18
N PHE A 59 -8.08 -3.61 15.08
CA PHE A 59 -9.13 -3.40 14.09
C PHE A 59 -10.13 -2.37 14.62
N GLN A 60 -10.16 -1.20 13.98
CA GLN A 60 -11.05 -0.11 14.35
C GLN A 60 -12.06 0.17 13.23
N PRO A 61 -13.19 -0.57 13.17
CA PRO A 61 -14.17 -0.47 12.08
C PRO A 61 -14.80 0.92 11.99
N ASP A 62 -14.91 1.63 13.12
CA ASP A 62 -15.44 2.99 13.17
C ASP A 62 -14.54 3.99 12.44
N LEU A 63 -13.21 3.86 12.57
CA LEU A 63 -12.27 4.69 11.83
C LEU A 63 -12.33 4.40 10.33
N ILE A 64 -12.45 3.12 9.96
CA ILE A 64 -12.57 2.71 8.54
C ILE A 64 -13.83 3.34 7.94
N THR A 65 -14.96 3.24 8.64
CA THR A 65 -16.23 3.84 8.22
C THR A 65 -16.12 5.36 8.14
N MET A 66 -15.53 6.00 9.15
CA MET A 66 -15.31 7.45 9.19
C MET A 66 -14.52 7.95 7.97
N VAL A 67 -13.47 7.23 7.56
CA VAL A 67 -12.68 7.57 6.35
C VAL A 67 -13.50 7.30 5.09
N LEU A 68 -14.18 6.16 4.98
CA LEU A 68 -15.04 5.83 3.83
C LEU A 68 -16.14 6.88 3.62
N ASP A 69 -16.66 7.48 4.68
CA ASP A 69 -17.66 8.55 4.62
C ASP A 69 -17.11 9.87 4.09
N LYS A 70 -15.79 10.07 4.11
CA LYS A 70 -15.15 11.21 3.44
C LYS A 70 -14.98 10.99 1.94
N LEU A 71 -14.97 9.74 1.48
CA LEU A 71 -14.89 9.38 0.06
C LEU A 71 -16.26 9.57 -0.60
N GLN A 72 -16.54 10.80 -0.99
CA GLN A 72 -17.79 11.23 -1.61
C GLN A 72 -17.50 12.12 -2.85
N PRO A 73 -18.35 12.09 -3.89
CA PRO A 73 -18.11 12.85 -5.12
C PRO A 73 -17.99 14.37 -4.95
N ASP A 74 -18.58 14.94 -3.90
CA ASP A 74 -18.51 16.37 -3.56
C ASP A 74 -17.17 16.77 -2.89
N ARG A 75 -16.37 15.80 -2.45
CA ARG A 75 -15.11 16.03 -1.71
C ARG A 75 -13.85 15.65 -2.49
N MET A 76 -14.01 15.28 -3.76
CA MET A 76 -12.89 14.79 -4.57
C MET A 76 -12.26 15.88 -5.43
N ARG A 77 -11.02 15.62 -5.87
CA ARG A 77 -10.32 16.38 -6.89
C ARG A 77 -9.86 15.42 -7.98
N ILE A 78 -10.12 15.75 -9.23
CA ILE A 78 -9.73 14.91 -10.37
C ILE A 78 -8.58 15.58 -11.10
N PHE A 79 -7.52 14.81 -11.37
CA PHE A 79 -6.42 15.23 -12.23
C PHE A 79 -6.44 14.40 -13.51
N VAL A 80 -6.45 15.06 -14.66
CA VAL A 80 -6.40 14.39 -15.97
C VAL A 80 -5.13 14.84 -16.69
N VAL A 81 -4.20 13.92 -16.90
CA VAL A 81 -2.93 14.19 -17.57
C VAL A 81 -2.92 13.50 -18.92
N ARG A 82 -2.96 14.29 -20.00
CA ARG A 82 -2.80 13.81 -21.39
C ARG A 82 -2.16 14.87 -22.26
N LYS A 83 -1.31 14.45 -23.20
CA LYS A 83 -0.71 15.34 -24.22
C LYS A 83 -1.74 16.09 -25.09
N LYS A 84 -2.94 15.52 -25.27
CA LYS A 84 -4.03 16.15 -26.03
C LYS A 84 -4.53 17.49 -25.45
N PHE A 85 -4.08 17.87 -24.25
CA PHE A 85 -4.44 19.13 -23.61
C PHE A 85 -3.38 20.22 -23.77
N GLU A 86 -2.26 19.97 -24.43
CA GLU A 86 -1.15 20.94 -24.58
C GLU A 86 -1.64 22.33 -25.01
N ASP A 87 -2.44 22.42 -26.08
CA ASP A 87 -3.01 23.68 -26.58
C ASP A 87 -4.35 24.09 -25.93
N LYS A 88 -4.79 23.38 -24.88
CA LYS A 88 -6.07 23.61 -24.19
C LYS A 88 -5.90 24.07 -22.75
N THR A 89 -4.66 24.21 -22.31
CA THR A 89 -4.32 24.69 -20.98
C THR A 89 -4.30 26.21 -20.96
N ASN A 90 -4.67 26.82 -19.83
CA ASN A 90 -4.74 28.28 -19.70
C ASN A 90 -3.96 28.82 -18.50
N ILE A 91 -3.37 27.95 -17.67
CA ILE A 91 -2.56 28.33 -16.51
C ILE A 91 -1.19 27.67 -16.64
N LYS A 92 -0.15 28.41 -16.29
CA LYS A 92 1.21 27.91 -16.16
C LYS A 92 1.64 27.98 -14.70
N GLU A 93 2.05 26.85 -14.13
CA GLU A 93 2.56 26.77 -12.77
C GLU A 93 3.86 27.58 -12.64
N LYS A 94 4.03 28.28 -11.50
CA LYS A 94 5.06 29.31 -11.31
C LYS A 94 6.50 28.78 -11.36
N TRP A 95 6.76 27.61 -10.78
CA TRP A 95 8.13 27.16 -10.50
C TRP A 95 8.68 26.23 -11.58
N TYR A 96 7.86 25.30 -12.07
CA TYR A 96 8.24 24.31 -13.06
C TYR A 96 7.69 24.63 -14.45
N GLY A 97 6.83 25.65 -14.58
CA GLY A 97 6.25 26.03 -15.86
C GLY A 97 5.26 24.99 -16.42
N THR A 98 4.72 24.12 -15.56
CA THR A 98 3.76 23.08 -15.96
C THR A 98 2.46 23.71 -16.42
N ASP A 99 2.03 23.35 -17.63
CA ASP A 99 0.78 23.80 -18.22
C ASP A 99 -0.40 22.98 -17.71
N TYR A 100 -1.44 23.66 -17.21
CA TYR A 100 -2.66 23.05 -16.69
C TYR A 100 -3.87 23.97 -16.81
N SER A 101 -5.06 23.42 -16.59
CA SER A 101 -6.30 24.17 -16.41
C SER A 101 -7.00 23.66 -15.17
N VAL A 102 -7.84 24.51 -14.57
CA VAL A 102 -8.74 24.13 -13.49
C VAL A 102 -10.15 24.42 -13.96
N GLU A 103 -11.01 23.42 -13.88
CA GLU A 103 -12.42 23.50 -14.23
C GLU A 103 -13.26 22.95 -13.08
N ASP A 104 -14.36 23.62 -12.80
CA ASP A 104 -15.34 23.12 -11.83
C ASP A 104 -16.08 21.92 -12.44
N ILE A 105 -16.28 20.91 -11.61
CA ILE A 105 -17.06 19.74 -11.98
C ILE A 105 -18.53 20.16 -11.96
N LEU A 106 -19.22 19.99 -13.09
CA LEU A 106 -20.65 20.26 -13.19
C LEU A 106 -21.45 19.52 -12.11
N ASP A 107 -22.36 20.23 -11.43
CA ASP A 107 -23.23 19.67 -10.40
C ASP A 107 -24.03 18.45 -10.89
N SER A 108 -24.45 18.47 -12.17
CA SER A 108 -25.13 17.34 -12.80
C SER A 108 -24.29 16.06 -12.80
N LYS A 109 -22.96 16.17 -12.99
CA LYS A 109 -22.03 15.04 -12.91
C LYS A 109 -21.84 14.57 -11.46
N ILE A 110 -21.71 15.50 -10.52
CA ILE A 110 -21.60 15.16 -9.09
C ILE A 110 -22.86 14.42 -8.62
N GLN A 111 -24.05 14.90 -8.99
CA GLN A 111 -25.32 14.23 -8.69
C GLN A 111 -25.41 12.85 -9.35
N MET A 112 -24.96 12.72 -10.60
CA MET A 112 -24.91 11.43 -11.30
C MET A 112 -24.03 10.42 -10.54
N TRP A 113 -22.82 10.81 -10.13
CA TRP A 113 -21.92 9.94 -9.39
C TRP A 113 -22.40 9.64 -7.97
N SER A 114 -23.07 10.59 -7.32
CA SER A 114 -23.66 10.39 -5.99
C SER A 114 -24.83 9.40 -6.01
N LYS A 115 -25.49 9.26 -7.16
CA LYS A 115 -26.56 8.27 -7.40
C LYS A 115 -26.04 6.98 -8.05
N CYS A 116 -24.73 6.79 -8.12
CA CYS A 116 -24.15 5.57 -8.68
C CYS A 116 -24.67 4.36 -7.90
N GLY A 117 -25.32 3.44 -8.62
CA GLY A 117 -25.86 2.22 -8.05
C GLY A 117 -24.78 1.16 -7.81
N GLU A 118 -25.22 -0.04 -7.52
CA GLU A 118 -24.33 -1.18 -7.34
C GLU A 118 -23.97 -1.80 -8.68
N ASN A 119 -22.76 -2.33 -8.77
CA ASN A 119 -22.30 -3.06 -9.94
C ASN A 119 -21.94 -4.47 -9.50
N GLU A 120 -22.60 -5.47 -10.08
CA GLU A 120 -22.41 -6.88 -9.76
C GLU A 120 -20.99 -7.38 -10.03
N ASN A 121 -20.25 -6.71 -10.92
CA ASN A 121 -18.85 -7.03 -11.20
C ASN A 121 -17.87 -6.54 -10.12
N LEU A 122 -18.35 -5.82 -9.11
CA LEU A 122 -17.53 -5.34 -7.99
C LEU A 122 -17.81 -6.18 -6.75
N THR A 123 -16.96 -7.16 -6.49
CA THR A 123 -17.02 -8.04 -5.32
C THR A 123 -15.81 -7.82 -4.41
N LEU A 124 -15.93 -8.25 -3.15
CA LEU A 124 -14.77 -8.28 -2.26
C LEU A 124 -13.84 -9.39 -2.75
N PRO A 125 -12.52 -9.26 -2.54
CA PRO A 125 -11.63 -10.36 -2.81
C PRO A 125 -12.05 -11.59 -1.99
N GLU A 126 -11.73 -12.77 -2.52
CA GLU A 126 -11.75 -13.99 -1.72
C GLU A 126 -10.53 -14.03 -0.79
N LYS A 127 -10.56 -14.94 0.18
CA LYS A 127 -9.44 -15.16 1.10
C LYS A 127 -8.18 -15.56 0.31
N ASN A 128 -7.02 -15.05 0.71
CA ASN A 128 -5.76 -15.34 0.02
C ASN A 128 -5.13 -16.65 0.53
N ASP A 129 -5.29 -17.73 -0.23
CA ASP A 129 -4.71 -19.05 0.09
C ASP A 129 -3.17 -19.13 -0.05
N PHE A 130 -2.51 -18.07 -0.55
CA PHE A 130 -1.05 -18.03 -0.71
C PHE A 130 -0.31 -17.45 0.50
N ILE A 131 -1.01 -17.01 1.55
CA ILE A 131 -0.38 -16.57 2.79
C ILE A 131 0.26 -17.78 3.48
N ARG A 132 1.59 -17.80 3.54
CA ARG A 132 2.36 -18.92 4.11
C ARG A 132 2.17 -18.97 5.63
N THR A 133 1.95 -20.18 6.15
CA THR A 133 1.92 -20.48 7.58
C THR A 133 3.17 -21.22 8.05
N ASP A 134 3.81 -21.96 7.15
CA ASP A 134 5.05 -22.70 7.41
C ASP A 134 6.27 -21.87 6.95
N PHE A 135 7.21 -21.69 7.87
CA PHE A 135 8.44 -20.95 7.68
C PHE A 135 9.66 -21.74 8.17
N GLU A 136 9.54 -23.06 8.29
CA GLU A 136 10.67 -23.91 8.67
C GLU A 136 11.79 -23.83 7.64
N LEU A 137 13.02 -23.64 8.14
CA LEU A 137 14.20 -23.63 7.29
C LEU A 137 14.63 -25.06 6.99
N VAL A 138 14.71 -25.40 5.71
CA VAL A 138 15.31 -26.67 5.29
C VAL A 138 16.79 -26.65 5.64
N THR A 139 17.28 -27.77 6.20
CA THR A 139 18.70 -27.93 6.52
C THR A 139 19.54 -27.85 5.27
N ARG A 140 20.64 -27.09 5.34
CA ARG A 140 21.62 -27.06 4.26
C ARG A 140 22.28 -28.44 4.13
N GLU A 141 22.27 -29.02 2.93
CA GLU A 141 23.05 -30.22 2.62
C GLU A 141 24.55 -29.94 2.84
N VAL A 142 25.28 -30.92 3.39
CA VAL A 142 26.62 -30.78 3.99
C VAL A 142 27.67 -30.14 3.05
N ASP A 143 28.57 -29.36 3.65
CA ASP A 143 29.60 -28.45 3.12
C ASP A 143 30.19 -28.69 1.69
N PRO A 144 30.25 -27.65 0.82
CA PRO A 144 30.98 -27.68 -0.46
C PRO A 144 32.51 -27.88 -0.32
N VAL A 145 33.04 -27.82 0.91
CA VAL A 145 34.48 -27.91 1.19
C VAL A 145 35.04 -29.31 0.90
N SER A 146 34.19 -30.35 0.90
CA SER A 146 34.60 -31.71 0.52
C SER A 146 34.84 -31.88 -1.00
N TYR A 147 34.22 -31.05 -1.84
CA TYR A 147 34.41 -31.07 -3.30
C TYR A 147 35.76 -30.48 -3.74
N LEU A 148 36.32 -29.52 -2.99
CA LEU A 148 37.61 -28.89 -3.33
C LEU A 148 38.83 -29.66 -2.81
N GLN A 149 38.66 -30.60 -1.89
CA GLN A 149 39.76 -31.44 -1.40
C GLN A 149 40.04 -32.66 -2.31
N ASN A 150 39.06 -33.06 -3.14
CA ASN A 150 39.22 -34.19 -4.06
C ASN A 150 39.79 -33.81 -5.44
N THR A 151 39.88 -32.53 -5.78
CA THR A 151 40.42 -32.06 -7.09
C THR A 151 41.88 -31.61 -7.05
N ARG A 152 42.55 -31.69 -5.88
CA ARG A 152 44.00 -31.39 -5.73
C ARG A 152 44.88 -32.64 -5.51
N LYS A 153 44.32 -33.84 -5.63
CA LYS A 153 45.06 -35.10 -5.67
C LYS A 153 44.90 -35.72 -7.07
N ASN A 154 45.57 -35.15 -8.07
CA ASN A 154 45.99 -35.79 -9.31
C ASN A 154 47.10 -34.95 -9.93
#